data_AF-A0A0S4RX47-F1
#
_entry.id   AF-A0A0S4RX47-F1
#
_cell.length_a   1.000
_cell.length_b   1.000
_cell.length_c   1.000
_cell.angle_alpha   90.00
_cell.angle_beta   90.00
_cell.angle_gamma   90.00
#
_symmetry.space_group_name_H-M   'P 1'
#
loop_
_entity.id
_entity.type
_entity.pdbx_description
1 polymer ?
#
loop_
_entity_poly.entity_id
_entity_poly.type
_entity_poly.pdbx_seq_one_letter_code
_entity_poly.pdbx_strand_id
1 'polypeptide(L)'
;MVSVVEHFTSIQGEGKFSGRYSLFIRLGGCNLSCKGFGVKTRSLKTGEILVGCDTIKAVQTSHFEHSKFDYKTLVNLVKETEFKPLIVITGGEPLLWHKDEDLIKFAQWCFEQDYEVHFETNGTVFVDFDKFEVYKKSKFAVSVKLSISGEPKSKRINQKALQAIFANADAFYKFVICGSELDEINEILELQNGEVWCMPLGKDRFELGKNALNVAEFCIKNGFNYSDRLHVRLWNDKEGV
;
A
#
# COMPACT_ATOMS: atom_id res chain seq x y z
N MET A 1 -14.81 -12.03 -7.57
CA MET A 1 -15.12 -11.66 -6.17
C MET A 1 -13.80 -11.51 -5.45
N VAL A 2 -13.49 -10.29 -5.04
CA VAL A 2 -12.25 -9.99 -4.32
C VAL A 2 -12.36 -10.36 -2.84
N SER A 3 -11.25 -10.78 -2.26
CA SER A 3 -11.16 -10.95 -0.81
C SER A 3 -10.93 -9.60 -0.16
N VAL A 4 -11.79 -9.19 0.77
CA VAL A 4 -11.66 -7.96 1.56
C VAL A 4 -11.49 -8.32 3.02
N VAL A 5 -10.44 -7.81 3.65
CA VAL A 5 -10.13 -8.04 5.08
C VAL A 5 -10.72 -6.94 5.93
N GLU A 6 -10.64 -5.69 5.47
CA GLU A 6 -11.24 -4.54 6.15
C GLU A 6 -11.56 -3.44 5.15
N HIS A 7 -12.53 -2.60 5.50
CA HIS A 7 -12.82 -1.35 4.81
C HIS A 7 -13.24 -0.30 5.83
N PHE A 8 -12.83 0.96 5.64
CA PHE A 8 -13.11 2.05 6.57
C PHE A 8 -12.85 3.41 5.93
N THR A 9 -13.54 4.44 6.41
CA THR A 9 -13.27 5.84 6.04
C THR A 9 -12.27 6.46 7.01
N SER A 10 -11.32 7.22 6.46
CA SER A 10 -10.17 7.75 7.19
C SER A 10 -9.56 8.93 6.43
N ILE A 11 -8.41 9.42 6.91
CA ILE A 11 -7.50 10.31 6.21
C ILE A 11 -6.32 9.50 5.66
N GLN A 12 -6.01 9.63 4.36
CA GLN A 12 -4.77 9.09 3.80
C GLN A 12 -3.60 9.62 4.60
N GLY A 13 -2.86 8.73 5.25
CA GLY A 13 -1.84 9.12 6.21
C GLY A 13 -0.45 9.25 5.62
N GLU A 14 -0.24 8.77 4.39
CA GLU A 14 1.08 8.53 3.82
C GLU A 14 1.20 9.06 2.38
N GLY A 15 2.43 9.31 1.97
CA GLY A 15 2.83 9.72 0.62
C GLY A 15 2.33 11.10 0.20
N LYS A 16 2.36 11.32 -1.12
CA LYS A 16 2.00 12.56 -1.81
C LYS A 16 0.59 13.11 -1.50
N PHE A 17 -0.31 12.23 -1.06
CA PHE A 17 -1.72 12.54 -0.85
C PHE A 17 -2.12 12.50 0.63
N SER A 18 -1.14 12.56 1.53
CA SER A 18 -1.39 12.61 2.98
C SER A 18 -2.33 13.78 3.33
N GLY A 19 -3.29 13.55 4.22
CA GLY A 19 -4.29 14.53 4.65
C GLY A 19 -5.66 14.46 3.95
N ARG A 20 -5.83 13.60 2.92
CA ARG A 20 -7.09 13.50 2.16
C ARG A 20 -8.11 12.54 2.76
N TYR A 21 -9.38 12.96 2.83
CA TYR A 21 -10.50 12.08 3.18
C TYR A 21 -10.62 10.92 2.18
N SER A 22 -10.58 9.70 2.69
CA SER A 22 -10.39 8.49 1.90
C SER A 22 -11.24 7.33 2.40
N LEU A 23 -11.73 6.50 1.49
CA LEU A 23 -12.26 5.18 1.77
C LEU A 23 -11.17 4.15 1.47
N PHE A 24 -10.73 3.44 2.49
CA PHE A 24 -9.79 2.33 2.37
C PHE A 24 -10.54 1.04 2.12
N ILE A 25 -10.10 0.28 1.12
CA ILE A 25 -10.55 -1.07 0.84
C ILE A 25 -9.31 -1.96 0.88
N ARG A 26 -9.16 -2.73 1.97
CA ARG A 26 -8.02 -3.62 2.19
C ARG A 26 -8.32 -5.02 1.66
N LEU A 27 -7.70 -5.37 0.55
CA LEU A 27 -7.81 -6.69 -0.05
C LEU A 27 -7.01 -7.74 0.74
N GLY A 28 -7.33 -9.01 0.54
CA GLY A 28 -6.66 -10.15 1.16
C GLY A 28 -5.64 -10.81 0.23
N GLY A 29 -4.55 -11.31 0.80
CA GLY A 29 -3.44 -11.94 0.12
C GLY A 29 -2.24 -11.00 -0.07
N CYS A 30 -1.04 -11.55 0.03
CA CYS A 30 0.21 -10.89 -0.32
C CYS A 30 1.22 -11.93 -0.79
N ASN A 31 2.09 -11.57 -1.72
CA ASN A 31 3.21 -12.41 -2.14
C ASN A 31 4.48 -12.18 -1.30
N LEU A 32 4.43 -11.27 -0.32
CA LEU A 32 5.48 -10.98 0.64
C LEU A 32 4.97 -11.15 2.09
N SER A 33 5.86 -11.55 2.99
CA SER A 33 5.61 -11.71 4.43
C SER A 33 6.10 -10.53 5.28
N CYS A 34 7.19 -9.89 4.85
CA CYS A 34 7.83 -8.73 5.48
C CYS A 34 8.16 -8.95 6.97
N LYS A 35 8.64 -10.15 7.35
CA LYS A 35 8.99 -10.51 8.74
C LYS A 35 10.02 -9.59 9.39
N GLY A 36 10.87 -8.94 8.61
CA GLY A 36 11.91 -8.01 9.10
C GLY A 36 11.34 -6.76 9.79
N PHE A 37 10.09 -6.37 9.50
CA PHE A 37 9.43 -5.28 10.23
C PHE A 37 9.01 -5.68 11.65
N GLY A 38 8.99 -6.98 11.98
CA GLY A 38 8.85 -7.45 13.35
C GLY A 38 7.50 -7.15 14.03
N VAL A 39 6.50 -6.69 13.29
CA VAL A 39 5.15 -6.48 13.83
C VAL A 39 4.59 -7.84 14.23
N LYS A 40 4.00 -7.92 15.43
CA LYS A 40 3.44 -9.16 15.99
C LYS A 40 1.94 -9.03 16.15
N THR A 41 1.21 -10.08 15.78
CA THR A 41 -0.22 -10.20 16.05
C THR A 41 -0.57 -11.64 16.40
N ARG A 42 -1.70 -11.84 17.09
CA ARG A 42 -2.18 -13.17 17.46
C ARG A 42 -3.24 -13.61 16.46
N SER A 43 -3.07 -14.80 15.89
CA SER A 43 -4.07 -15.47 15.06
C SER A 43 -5.38 -15.64 15.84
N LEU A 44 -6.49 -15.17 15.29
CA LEU A 44 -7.82 -15.31 15.91
C LEU A 44 -8.36 -16.74 15.80
N LYS A 45 -7.86 -17.51 14.83
CA LYS A 45 -8.29 -18.89 14.56
C LYS A 45 -7.46 -19.94 15.31
N THR A 46 -6.16 -19.70 15.48
CA THR A 46 -5.21 -20.69 16.02
C THR A 46 -4.50 -20.27 17.29
N GLY A 47 -4.54 -18.98 17.65
CA GLY A 47 -3.80 -18.44 18.81
C GLY A 47 -2.28 -18.31 18.61
N GLU A 48 -1.75 -18.68 17.46
CA GLU A 48 -0.33 -18.51 17.09
C GLU A 48 0.09 -17.03 17.07
N ILE A 49 1.33 -16.75 17.45
CA ILE A 49 1.94 -15.42 17.25
C ILE A 49 2.54 -15.35 15.85
N LEU A 50 1.94 -14.50 15.02
CA LEU A 50 2.38 -14.21 13.67
C LEU A 50 3.31 -13.00 13.69
N VAL A 51 4.30 -12.99 12.79
CA VAL A 51 5.27 -11.89 12.63
C VAL A 51 5.30 -11.45 11.17
N GLY A 52 5.32 -10.13 10.92
CA GLY A 52 5.26 -9.56 9.57
C GLY A 52 5.25 -8.03 9.54
N CYS A 53 4.58 -7.48 8.54
CA CYS A 53 4.27 -6.05 8.42
C CYS A 53 3.06 -5.63 9.29
N ASP A 54 2.69 -4.36 9.25
CA ASP A 54 1.49 -3.84 9.92
C ASP A 54 0.16 -4.34 9.30
N THR A 55 0.18 -4.91 8.09
CA THR A 55 -1.01 -5.50 7.45
C THR A 55 -1.05 -7.03 7.54
N ILE A 56 -0.52 -7.66 8.59
CA ILE A 56 -0.47 -9.14 8.73
C ILE A 56 -1.83 -9.79 8.48
N LYS A 57 -2.94 -9.18 8.91
CA LYS A 57 -4.28 -9.73 8.71
C LYS A 57 -4.64 -9.92 7.23
N ALA A 58 -4.17 -9.00 6.39
CA ALA A 58 -4.33 -9.09 4.95
C ALA A 58 -3.35 -10.07 4.30
N VAL A 59 -2.15 -10.23 4.84
CA VAL A 59 -1.16 -11.21 4.34
C VAL A 59 -1.57 -12.65 4.67
N GLN A 60 -2.04 -12.89 5.90
CA GLN A 60 -2.28 -14.22 6.48
C GLN A 60 -3.79 -14.50 6.60
N THR A 61 -4.52 -14.45 5.47
CA THR A 61 -5.99 -14.57 5.46
C THR A 61 -6.51 -15.91 6.01
N SER A 62 -5.69 -16.96 6.07
CA SER A 62 -6.02 -18.23 6.74
C SER A 62 -6.16 -18.10 8.26
N HIS A 63 -5.60 -17.06 8.88
CA HIS A 63 -5.59 -16.82 10.33
C HIS A 63 -6.64 -15.81 10.81
N PHE A 64 -7.30 -15.11 9.88
CA PHE A 64 -8.26 -14.03 10.16
C PHE A 64 -9.53 -14.18 9.32
N GLU A 65 -10.57 -13.47 9.73
CA GLU A 65 -11.80 -13.35 8.93
C GLU A 65 -11.59 -12.43 7.74
N HIS A 66 -12.25 -12.76 6.64
CA HIS A 66 -12.29 -11.96 5.42
C HIS A 66 -13.59 -12.27 4.68
N SER A 67 -14.08 -11.29 3.94
CA SER A 67 -15.31 -11.40 3.16
C SER A 67 -15.00 -11.42 1.67
N LYS A 68 -15.90 -12.01 0.88
CA LYS A 68 -15.84 -11.99 -0.58
C LYS A 68 -16.79 -10.92 -1.08
N PHE A 69 -16.25 -9.87 -1.68
CA PHE A 69 -17.05 -8.79 -2.24
C PHE A 69 -17.11 -8.92 -3.76
N ASP A 70 -18.33 -8.84 -4.29
CA ASP A 70 -18.56 -8.64 -5.71
C ASP A 70 -18.53 -7.14 -6.04
N TYR A 71 -18.61 -6.82 -7.33
CA TYR A 71 -18.63 -5.45 -7.81
C TYR A 71 -19.71 -4.60 -7.14
N LYS A 72 -20.92 -5.14 -6.95
CA LYS A 72 -22.06 -4.40 -6.38
C LYS A 72 -21.80 -4.05 -4.91
N THR A 73 -21.22 -4.98 -4.17
CA THR A 73 -20.87 -4.77 -2.77
C THR A 73 -19.82 -3.67 -2.65
N LEU A 74 -18.78 -3.69 -3.48
CA LEU A 74 -17.76 -2.63 -3.50
C LEU A 74 -18.36 -1.25 -3.82
N VAL A 75 -19.27 -1.17 -4.79
CA VAL A 75 -19.99 0.07 -5.11
C VAL A 75 -20.82 0.57 -3.94
N ASN A 76 -21.49 -0.34 -3.21
CA ASN A 76 -22.30 0.04 -2.05
C ASN A 76 -21.44 0.65 -0.93
N LEU A 77 -20.22 0.14 -0.69
CA LEU A 77 -19.30 0.75 0.28
C LEU A 77 -19.04 2.23 -0.03
N VAL A 78 -18.86 2.56 -1.32
CA VAL A 78 -18.62 3.94 -1.75
C VAL A 78 -19.89 4.79 -1.57
N LYS A 79 -21.06 4.25 -1.92
CA LYS A 79 -22.34 4.95 -1.80
C LYS A 79 -22.77 5.20 -0.36
N GLU A 80 -22.31 4.40 0.58
CA GLU A 80 -22.57 4.56 2.02
C GLU A 80 -21.70 5.66 2.66
N THR A 81 -20.71 6.20 1.94
CA THR A 81 -19.92 7.33 2.43
C THR A 81 -20.71 8.64 2.35
N GLU A 82 -20.61 9.47 3.40
CA GLU A 82 -21.32 10.76 3.48
C GLU A 82 -20.76 11.80 2.49
N PHE A 83 -19.44 11.76 2.28
CA PHE A 83 -18.72 12.68 1.39
C PHE A 83 -17.97 11.89 0.33
N LYS A 84 -17.74 12.50 -0.85
CA LYS A 84 -16.97 11.89 -1.94
C LYS A 84 -15.52 11.61 -1.46
N PRO A 85 -15.11 10.34 -1.25
CA PRO A 85 -13.77 10.03 -0.78
C PRO A 85 -12.79 9.85 -1.93
N LEU A 86 -11.50 9.97 -1.63
CA LEU A 86 -10.49 9.27 -2.39
C LEU A 86 -10.63 7.75 -2.15
N ILE A 87 -10.65 6.92 -3.19
CA ILE A 87 -10.73 5.46 -3.04
C ILE A 87 -9.30 4.90 -2.97
N VAL A 88 -8.92 4.32 -1.84
CA VAL A 88 -7.60 3.71 -1.64
C VAL A 88 -7.74 2.20 -1.56
N ILE A 89 -7.26 1.50 -2.59
CA ILE A 89 -7.23 0.04 -2.68
C ILE A 89 -5.84 -0.43 -2.23
N THR A 90 -5.80 -1.24 -1.17
CA THR A 90 -4.56 -1.63 -0.48
C THR A 90 -4.62 -3.10 -0.02
N GLY A 91 -3.56 -3.60 0.62
CA GLY A 91 -3.51 -4.81 1.45
C GLY A 91 -3.69 -6.16 0.74
N GLY A 92 -3.08 -7.23 1.23
CA GLY A 92 -1.63 -7.21 1.35
C GLY A 92 -1.08 -6.63 0.05
N GLU A 93 -1.01 -7.42 -1.03
CA GLU A 93 -0.70 -6.89 -2.37
C GLU A 93 -1.96 -6.80 -3.23
N PRO A 94 -2.55 -5.60 -3.44
CA PRO A 94 -3.83 -5.46 -4.13
C PRO A 94 -3.77 -5.87 -5.60
N LEU A 95 -2.60 -5.75 -6.25
CA LEU A 95 -2.47 -6.11 -7.66
C LEU A 95 -2.50 -7.63 -7.88
N LEU A 96 -2.44 -8.47 -6.84
CA LEU A 96 -2.77 -9.90 -7.00
C LEU A 96 -4.19 -10.10 -7.58
N TRP A 97 -5.07 -9.12 -7.41
CA TRP A 97 -6.45 -9.14 -7.87
C TRP A 97 -6.68 -8.40 -9.19
N HIS A 98 -5.64 -7.90 -9.86
CA HIS A 98 -5.79 -7.04 -11.05
C HIS A 98 -6.52 -7.70 -12.24
N LYS A 99 -6.66 -9.03 -12.23
CA LYS A 99 -7.39 -9.79 -13.27
C LYS A 99 -8.83 -10.14 -12.86
N ASP A 100 -9.21 -9.87 -11.61
CA ASP A 100 -10.56 -10.17 -11.12
C ASP A 100 -11.57 -9.21 -11.74
N GLU A 101 -12.63 -9.77 -12.33
CA GLU A 101 -13.64 -8.99 -13.03
C GLU A 101 -14.38 -7.99 -12.14
N ASP A 102 -14.57 -8.31 -10.85
CA ASP A 102 -15.28 -7.41 -9.94
C ASP A 102 -14.43 -6.18 -9.62
N LEU A 103 -13.11 -6.35 -9.47
CA LEU A 103 -12.19 -5.23 -9.27
C LEU A 103 -12.11 -4.34 -10.52
N ILE A 104 -12.08 -4.95 -11.70
CA ILE A 104 -12.06 -4.22 -12.99
C ILE A 104 -13.35 -3.39 -13.14
N LYS A 105 -14.52 -4.02 -12.94
CA LYS A 105 -15.83 -3.34 -13.00
C LYS A 105 -15.93 -2.23 -11.96
N PHE A 106 -15.41 -2.46 -10.75
CA PHE A 106 -15.40 -1.47 -9.68
C PHE A 106 -14.54 -0.26 -10.02
N ALA A 107 -13.31 -0.47 -10.50
CA ALA A 107 -12.44 0.61 -10.94
C ALA A 107 -13.08 1.42 -12.07
N GLN A 108 -13.66 0.73 -13.07
CA GLN A 108 -14.37 1.38 -14.17
C GLN A 108 -15.52 2.26 -13.67
N TRP A 109 -16.38 1.73 -12.80
CA TRP A 109 -17.47 2.49 -12.21
C TRP A 109 -16.98 3.70 -11.41
N CYS A 110 -15.91 3.55 -10.62
CA CYS A 110 -15.32 4.67 -9.88
C CYS A 110 -14.96 5.82 -10.82
N PHE A 111 -14.30 5.53 -11.95
CA PHE A 111 -13.93 6.56 -12.92
C PHE A 111 -15.14 7.15 -13.65
N GLU A 112 -16.16 6.37 -13.97
CA GLU A 112 -17.41 6.85 -14.55
C GLU A 112 -18.17 7.80 -13.61
N GLN A 113 -18.00 7.63 -12.30
CA GLN A 113 -18.55 8.51 -11.26
C GLN A 113 -17.54 9.56 -10.77
N ASP A 114 -16.43 9.75 -11.50
CA ASP A 114 -15.41 10.77 -11.24
C ASP A 114 -14.70 10.61 -9.86
N TYR A 115 -14.63 9.40 -9.32
CA TYR A 115 -13.79 9.11 -8.15
C TYR A 115 -12.32 8.94 -8.57
N GLU A 116 -11.42 9.42 -7.71
CA GLU A 116 -10.00 9.07 -7.80
C GLU A 116 -9.76 7.69 -7.17
N VAL A 117 -9.00 6.83 -7.85
CA VAL A 117 -8.66 5.49 -7.38
C VAL A 117 -7.14 5.38 -7.23
N HIS A 118 -6.69 5.09 -6.02
CA HIS A 118 -5.29 4.89 -5.69
C HIS A 118 -5.02 3.44 -5.30
N PHE A 119 -3.92 2.88 -5.80
CA PHE A 119 -3.39 1.59 -5.39
C PHE A 119 -2.15 1.78 -4.53
N GLU A 120 -2.14 1.14 -3.37
CA GLU A 120 -0.97 1.00 -2.49
C GLU A 120 -0.36 -0.39 -2.73
N THR A 121 0.70 -0.46 -3.54
CA THR A 121 1.30 -1.73 -4.02
C THR A 121 2.76 -1.85 -3.61
N ASN A 122 3.24 -3.08 -3.43
CA ASN A 122 4.65 -3.40 -3.23
C ASN A 122 5.46 -3.42 -4.55
N GLY A 123 4.80 -3.24 -5.71
CA GLY A 123 5.45 -3.10 -7.02
C GLY A 123 5.99 -4.41 -7.61
N THR A 124 5.61 -5.57 -7.07
CA THR A 124 6.13 -6.87 -7.53
C THR A 124 5.26 -7.58 -8.56
N VAL A 125 4.01 -7.14 -8.74
CA VAL A 125 3.05 -7.76 -9.65
C VAL A 125 3.03 -7.02 -10.99
N PHE A 126 3.35 -7.73 -12.06
CA PHE A 126 3.24 -7.19 -13.41
C PHE A 126 1.77 -7.08 -13.83
N VAL A 127 1.37 -5.90 -14.29
CA VAL A 127 0.06 -5.63 -14.88
C VAL A 127 0.26 -5.32 -16.36
N ASP A 128 -0.46 -6.04 -17.21
CA ASP A 128 -0.57 -5.74 -18.63
C ASP A 128 -1.58 -4.60 -18.83
N PHE A 129 -1.09 -3.36 -18.89
CA PHE A 129 -1.94 -2.17 -18.98
C PHE A 129 -2.65 -2.06 -20.32
N ASP A 130 -2.22 -2.73 -21.38
CA ASP A 130 -2.94 -2.77 -22.66
C ASP A 130 -4.15 -3.68 -22.59
N LYS A 131 -4.03 -4.79 -21.83
CA LYS A 131 -5.18 -5.65 -21.53
C LYS A 131 -6.12 -5.05 -20.47
N PHE A 132 -5.57 -4.34 -19.48
CA PHE A 132 -6.30 -3.81 -18.34
C PHE A 132 -6.24 -2.28 -18.29
N GLU A 133 -6.64 -1.64 -19.41
CA GLU A 133 -6.53 -0.18 -19.61
C GLU A 133 -7.24 0.65 -18.54
N VAL A 134 -8.25 0.09 -17.88
CA VAL A 134 -8.97 0.74 -16.77
C VAL A 134 -8.00 1.27 -15.70
N TYR A 135 -6.90 0.56 -15.44
CA TYR A 135 -5.94 0.96 -14.42
C TYR A 135 -5.00 2.09 -14.85
N LYS A 136 -4.95 2.46 -16.15
CA LYS A 136 -4.17 3.62 -16.63
C LYS A 136 -4.64 4.94 -15.99
N LYS A 137 -5.90 4.99 -15.52
CA LYS A 137 -6.49 6.16 -14.83
C LYS A 137 -6.23 6.19 -13.32
N SER A 138 -5.69 5.11 -12.75
CA SER A 138 -5.39 5.02 -11.33
C SER A 138 -4.09 5.76 -11.00
N LYS A 139 -3.91 6.07 -9.70
CA LYS A 139 -2.60 6.46 -9.16
C LYS A 139 -1.98 5.33 -8.36
N PHE A 140 -0.67 5.19 -8.39
CA PHE A 140 0.05 4.10 -7.72
C PHE A 140 1.07 4.65 -6.73
N ALA A 141 0.87 4.36 -5.45
CA ALA A 141 1.89 4.51 -4.43
C ALA A 141 2.68 3.19 -4.36
N VAL A 142 3.88 3.20 -4.93
CA VAL A 142 4.70 2.00 -5.10
C VAL A 142 5.70 1.89 -3.96
N SER A 143 5.40 1.05 -2.98
CA SER A 143 6.24 0.78 -1.82
C SER A 143 7.06 -0.48 -2.00
N VAL A 144 8.05 -0.41 -2.89
CA VAL A 144 9.03 -1.49 -3.09
C VAL A 144 9.72 -1.76 -1.76
N LYS A 145 9.72 -3.02 -1.31
CA LYS A 145 10.29 -3.36 -0.02
C LYS A 145 11.82 -3.37 -0.11
N LEU A 146 12.47 -2.73 0.85
CA LEU A 146 13.94 -2.73 1.01
C LEU A 146 14.39 -3.92 1.87
N SER A 147 15.70 -4.11 2.03
CA SER A 147 16.26 -5.24 2.81
C SER A 147 15.72 -5.32 4.24
N ILE A 148 15.36 -4.18 4.84
CA ILE A 148 14.76 -4.09 6.17
C ILE A 148 13.45 -4.88 6.33
N SER A 149 12.75 -5.19 5.23
CA SER A 149 11.54 -6.03 5.29
C SER A 149 11.86 -7.50 5.56
N GLY A 150 13.13 -7.91 5.45
CA GLY A 150 13.55 -9.32 5.55
C GLY A 150 13.16 -10.18 4.35
N GLU A 151 12.69 -9.57 3.26
CA GLU A 151 12.38 -10.30 2.02
C GLU A 151 13.63 -10.46 1.13
N PRO A 152 13.83 -11.61 0.48
CA PRO A 152 14.87 -11.77 -0.53
C PRO A 152 14.71 -10.76 -1.67
N LYS A 153 15.82 -10.22 -2.17
CA LYS A 153 15.85 -9.26 -3.28
C LYS A 153 15.06 -9.73 -4.50
N SER A 154 15.21 -11.00 -4.88
CA SER A 154 14.50 -11.64 -5.99
C SER A 154 12.98 -11.73 -5.83
N LYS A 155 12.46 -11.59 -4.60
CA LYS A 155 11.01 -11.54 -4.33
C LYS A 155 10.46 -10.13 -4.28
N ARG A 156 11.24 -9.18 -3.74
CA ARG A 156 10.78 -7.81 -3.47
C ARG A 156 11.02 -6.82 -4.61
N ILE A 157 11.84 -7.15 -5.60
CA ILE A 157 12.12 -6.28 -6.75
C ILE A 157 11.69 -7.00 -8.05
N ASN A 158 10.80 -6.36 -8.80
CA ASN A 158 10.40 -6.82 -10.13
C ASN A 158 10.46 -5.65 -11.13
N GLN A 159 11.57 -5.55 -11.86
CA GLN A 159 11.80 -4.48 -12.84
C GLN A 159 10.66 -4.36 -13.85
N LYS A 160 10.15 -5.47 -14.39
CA LYS A 160 9.07 -5.44 -15.40
C LYS A 160 7.79 -4.85 -14.83
N ALA A 161 7.45 -5.17 -13.58
CA ALA A 161 6.27 -4.62 -12.92
C ALA A 161 6.42 -3.11 -12.67
N LEU A 162 7.59 -2.67 -12.18
CA LEU A 162 7.87 -1.25 -11.97
C LEU A 162 7.77 -0.47 -13.28
N GLN A 163 8.46 -0.92 -14.33
CA GLN A 163 8.43 -0.26 -15.63
C GLN A 163 7.02 -0.21 -16.21
N ALA A 164 6.23 -1.28 -16.09
CA ALA A 164 4.85 -1.30 -16.57
C ALA A 164 3.97 -0.26 -15.87
N ILE A 165 4.07 -0.14 -14.54
CA ILE A 165 3.28 0.82 -13.76
C ILE A 165 3.68 2.27 -14.13
N PHE A 166 4.97 2.59 -14.04
CA PHE A 166 5.46 3.96 -14.25
C PHE A 166 5.34 4.43 -15.70
N ALA A 167 5.30 3.53 -16.68
CA ALA A 167 5.08 3.90 -18.09
C ALA A 167 3.60 4.16 -18.43
N ASN A 168 2.65 3.65 -17.63
CA ASN A 168 1.23 3.60 -18.02
C ASN A 168 0.27 4.31 -17.06
N ALA A 169 0.72 4.71 -15.87
CA ALA A 169 -0.12 5.35 -14.87
C ALA A 169 0.67 6.39 -14.05
N ASP A 170 -0.04 7.28 -13.35
CA ASP A 170 0.56 8.20 -12.39
C ASP A 170 1.09 7.40 -11.19
N ALA A 171 2.40 7.42 -10.97
CA ALA A 171 3.05 6.59 -9.98
C ALA A 171 4.20 7.32 -9.28
N PHE A 172 4.36 7.02 -8.00
CA PHE A 172 5.48 7.51 -7.19
C PHE A 172 5.96 6.40 -6.25
N TYR A 173 7.23 6.46 -5.87
CA TYR A 173 7.80 5.57 -4.88
C TYR A 173 7.48 6.04 -3.47
N LYS A 174 7.17 5.09 -2.58
CA LYS A 174 7.00 5.31 -1.14
C LYS A 174 7.80 4.29 -0.33
N PHE A 175 9.05 4.59 -0.02
CA PHE A 175 9.96 3.68 0.67
C PHE A 175 9.82 3.77 2.19
N VAL A 176 9.78 2.62 2.86
CA VAL A 176 9.89 2.55 4.33
C VAL A 176 11.36 2.43 4.71
N ILE A 177 11.88 3.39 5.47
CA ILE A 177 13.32 3.50 5.76
C ILE A 177 13.61 3.91 7.21
N CYS A 178 14.85 3.70 7.65
CA CYS A 178 15.39 4.25 8.89
C CYS A 178 16.30 5.46 8.65
N GLY A 179 16.73 5.73 7.41
CA GLY A 179 17.55 6.89 7.02
C GLY A 179 18.99 6.55 6.62
N SER A 180 19.26 5.30 6.25
CA SER A 180 20.57 4.83 5.77
C SER A 180 20.49 4.03 4.45
N GLU A 181 19.32 3.93 3.84
CA GLU A 181 19.03 3.01 2.73
C GLU A 181 19.21 3.63 1.33
N LEU A 182 20.08 4.63 1.18
CA LEU A 182 20.28 5.36 -0.09
C LEU A 182 20.68 4.43 -1.24
N ASP A 183 21.60 3.50 -0.99
CA ASP A 183 22.12 2.60 -2.03
C ASP A 183 21.02 1.70 -2.60
N GLU A 184 20.12 1.19 -1.74
CA GLU A 184 18.99 0.37 -2.20
C GLU A 184 17.96 1.20 -2.98
N ILE A 185 17.72 2.45 -2.56
CA ILE A 185 16.83 3.36 -3.29
C ILE A 185 17.41 3.65 -4.67
N ASN A 186 18.70 4.00 -4.76
CA ASN A 186 19.36 4.29 -6.02
C ASN A 186 19.34 3.09 -6.96
N GLU A 187 19.56 1.88 -6.45
CA GLU A 187 19.47 0.67 -7.27
C GLU A 187 18.07 0.49 -7.89
N ILE A 188 17.01 0.81 -7.15
CA ILE A 188 15.64 0.75 -7.67
C ILE A 188 15.40 1.85 -8.71
N LEU A 189 15.92 3.06 -8.46
CA LEU A 189 15.81 4.19 -9.40
C LEU A 189 16.58 3.96 -10.71
N GLU A 190 17.67 3.19 -10.69
CA GLU A 190 18.40 2.76 -11.89
C GLU A 190 17.54 1.81 -12.75
N LEU A 191 16.72 0.97 -12.14
CA LEU A 191 15.81 0.06 -12.86
C LEU A 191 14.59 0.80 -13.44
N GLN A 192 14.06 1.75 -12.67
CA GLN A 192 12.94 2.61 -13.04
C GLN A 192 12.99 3.89 -12.20
N ASN A 193 13.21 5.04 -12.84
CA ASN A 193 13.20 6.32 -12.16
C ASN A 193 11.77 6.75 -11.78
N GLY A 194 11.62 7.55 -10.73
CA GLY A 194 10.32 8.03 -10.26
C GLY A 194 10.44 9.02 -9.10
N GLU A 195 9.35 9.75 -8.83
CA GLU A 195 9.26 10.63 -7.67
C GLU A 195 9.40 9.81 -6.37
N VAL A 196 10.28 10.23 -5.46
CA VAL A 196 10.57 9.49 -4.23
C VAL A 196 9.96 10.16 -3.01
N TRP A 197 9.20 9.38 -2.24
CA TRP A 197 8.75 9.69 -0.89
C TRP A 197 9.38 8.68 0.08
N CYS A 198 10.05 9.17 1.12
CA CYS A 198 10.59 8.32 2.18
C CYS A 198 9.74 8.44 3.44
N MET A 199 9.41 7.29 4.00
CA MET A 199 8.55 7.13 5.16
C MET A 199 9.32 6.46 6.30
N PRO A 200 9.31 7.03 7.51
CA PRO A 200 10.02 6.43 8.63
C PRO A 200 9.36 5.11 9.05
N LEU A 201 10.19 4.10 9.31
CA LEU A 201 9.75 2.86 9.93
C LEU A 201 9.20 3.13 11.33
N GLY A 202 8.02 2.60 11.65
CA GLY A 202 7.47 2.62 13.00
C GLY A 202 5.99 2.23 13.00
N LYS A 203 5.60 1.31 13.90
CA LYS A 203 4.21 0.84 14.02
C LYS A 203 3.35 1.68 14.97
N ASP A 204 4.01 2.41 15.87
CA ASP A 204 3.40 3.25 16.89
C ASP A 204 4.14 4.59 16.96
N ARG A 205 3.59 5.56 17.70
CA ARG A 205 4.16 6.91 17.81
C ARG A 205 5.59 6.90 18.35
N PHE A 206 5.93 5.98 19.24
CA PHE A 206 7.25 5.92 19.85
C PHE A 206 8.28 5.39 18.87
N GLU A 207 8.02 4.27 18.20
CA GLU A 207 8.89 3.73 17.16
C GLU A 207 9.03 4.70 15.99
N LEU A 208 7.92 5.31 15.55
CA LEU A 208 7.93 6.32 14.48
C LEU A 208 8.81 7.52 14.85
N GLY A 209 8.70 7.99 16.09
CA GLY A 209 9.49 9.11 16.62
C GLY A 209 11.00 8.87 16.60
N LYS A 210 11.46 7.60 16.71
CA LYS A 210 12.89 7.27 16.65
C LYS A 210 13.50 7.52 15.27
N ASN A 211 12.72 7.31 14.21
CA ASN A 211 13.20 7.38 12.83
C ASN A 211 12.81 8.68 12.12
N ALA A 212 11.73 9.35 12.56
CA ALA A 212 11.16 10.49 11.84
C ALA A 212 12.16 11.61 11.52
N LEU A 213 12.96 12.04 12.49
CA LEU A 213 13.95 13.12 12.28
C LEU A 213 15.05 12.66 11.32
N ASN A 214 15.64 11.48 11.53
CA ASN A 214 16.71 10.96 10.68
C ASN A 214 16.24 10.79 9.22
N VAL A 215 14.99 10.36 9.02
CA VAL A 215 14.41 10.22 7.68
C VAL A 215 14.11 11.57 7.04
N ALA A 216 13.68 12.57 7.80
CA ALA A 216 13.52 13.93 7.28
C ALA A 216 14.87 14.53 6.85
N GLU A 217 15.91 14.39 7.66
CA GLU A 217 17.27 14.83 7.34
C GLU A 217 17.83 14.07 6.12
N PHE A 218 17.56 12.77 6.03
CA PHE A 218 17.87 11.95 4.86
C PHE A 218 17.21 12.49 3.59
N CYS A 219 15.92 12.83 3.65
CA CYS A 219 15.20 13.43 2.53
C CYS A 219 15.82 14.76 2.09
N ILE A 220 16.09 15.66 3.03
CA ILE A 220 16.72 16.97 2.77
C ILE A 220 18.06 16.79 2.07
N LYS A 221 18.90 15.88 2.57
CA LYS A 221 20.24 15.63 2.02
C LYS A 221 20.21 15.09 0.59
N ASN A 222 19.21 14.29 0.24
CA ASN A 222 19.15 13.56 -1.03
C ASN A 222 18.13 14.13 -2.03
N GLY A 223 17.42 15.21 -1.68
CA GLY A 223 16.41 15.82 -2.54
C GLY A 223 15.14 14.97 -2.70
N PHE A 224 14.82 14.14 -1.71
CA PHE A 224 13.60 13.33 -1.70
C PHE A 224 12.48 14.01 -0.91
N ASN A 225 11.24 13.57 -1.13
CA ASN A 225 10.10 14.02 -0.34
C ASN A 225 10.01 13.23 0.98
N TYR A 226 9.59 13.90 2.05
CA TYR A 226 9.28 13.25 3.32
C TYR A 226 7.81 12.87 3.37
N SER A 227 7.52 11.60 3.65
CA SER A 227 6.19 11.13 4.02
C SER A 227 6.17 10.79 5.49
N ASP A 228 5.28 11.41 6.25
CA ASP A 228 5.00 10.92 7.59
C ASP A 228 4.07 9.68 7.56
N ARG A 229 3.72 9.19 8.74
CA ARG A 229 2.59 8.29 8.96
C ARG A 229 1.55 9.01 9.81
N LEU A 230 0.80 9.92 9.17
CA LEU A 230 -0.12 10.82 9.88
C LEU A 230 -1.17 10.06 10.71
N HIS A 231 -1.67 8.94 10.21
CA HIS A 231 -2.61 8.10 10.97
C HIS A 231 -1.98 7.53 12.24
N VAL A 232 -0.70 7.14 12.21
CA VAL A 232 0.03 6.70 13.41
C VAL A 232 0.21 7.86 14.40
N ARG A 233 0.46 9.08 13.91
CA ARG A 233 0.51 10.26 14.79
C ARG A 233 -0.83 10.52 15.48
N LEU A 234 -1.93 10.44 14.73
CA LEU A 234 -3.26 10.78 15.23
C LEU A 234 -3.85 9.67 16.11
N TRP A 235 -3.69 8.40 15.73
CA TRP A 235 -4.38 7.28 16.36
C TRP A 235 -3.46 6.17 16.88
N ASN A 236 -2.14 6.38 16.87
CA ASN A 236 -1.14 5.39 17.29
C ASN A 236 -1.23 4.10 16.45
N ASP A 237 -1.26 2.94 17.10
CA ASP A 237 -1.35 1.60 16.50
C ASP A 237 -2.80 1.11 16.34
N LYS A 238 -3.79 2.01 16.45
CA LYS A 238 -5.19 1.66 16.23
C LYS A 238 -5.41 1.25 14.77
N GLU A 239 -6.06 0.11 14.58
CA GLU A 239 -6.48 -0.37 13.26
C GLU A 239 -7.85 0.22 12.84
N GLY A 240 -8.12 0.23 11.53
CA GLY A 240 -9.41 0.68 10.98
C GLY A 240 -9.68 2.18 11.14
N VAL A 241 -8.63 3.00 11.09
CA VAL A 241 -8.68 4.47 11.26
C VAL A 241 -7.76 5.18 10.31
#